data_AF-A0A1E5BVS8-F1
#
_entry.id   AF-A0A1E5BVS8-F1
#
_cell.length_a   1.000
_cell.length_b   1.000
_cell.length_c   1.000
_cell.angle_alpha   90.00
_cell.angle_beta   90.00
_cell.angle_gamma   90.00
#
_symmetry.space_group_name_H-M   'P 1'
#
loop_
_entity.id
_entity.type
_entity.pdbx_description
1 polymer ?
#
loop_
_entity_poly.entity_id
_entity_poly.type
_entity_poly.pdbx_seq_one_letter_code
_entity_poly.pdbx_strand_id
1 'polypeptide(L)'
;MNGRILILAFISALLLAGCLAEKEPTFREMLQHGPKVLSYYSNTKTPKTNQDNPYISSTYKPGDLLYQPILDFQNGRLDKALPKLKSLSEGGNTDAMFWYADFLTKSSVKTRQDGYQWFEKAAKLGNPYAAMVLIPTSRTCRDYFMELCSEHWKDIAKSLLEQRAEGGDLRAKYYLEKPINPQTKADFEKMLSLVDESAKMNFFIPTLDMLKFYEGMGDNTDYEIVRILQFVAKYNFVPAYSTLNEFSTTNEISPKAIKLGSKVQLEIDALRCTKESHKLEKQDLIECLSKAYTLNDFYNEPFTLKYIVLPDNPDLIQMAKEKSKAFISTMTPTIYIDEMHVDGYF
;
A
#
# COMPACT_ATOMS: atom_id res chain seq x y z
N MET A 1 49.16 22.55 -50.46
CA MET A 1 49.36 22.22 -49.03
C MET A 1 48.14 22.52 -48.14
N ASN A 2 46.96 22.89 -48.69
CA ASN A 2 45.80 23.33 -47.90
C ASN A 2 44.66 22.30 -47.75
N GLY A 3 44.62 21.23 -48.55
CA GLY A 3 43.54 20.23 -48.49
C GLY A 3 43.67 19.19 -47.37
N ARG A 4 44.91 18.79 -47.02
CA ARG A 4 45.15 17.79 -45.96
C ARG A 4 44.94 18.34 -44.54
N ILE A 5 45.15 19.64 -44.34
CA ILE A 5 44.94 20.31 -43.05
C ILE A 5 43.45 20.45 -42.75
N LEU A 6 42.61 20.72 -43.77
CA LEU A 6 41.16 20.78 -43.61
C LEU A 6 40.53 19.43 -43.24
N ILE A 7 41.01 18.33 -43.83
CA ILE A 7 40.48 16.98 -43.54
C ILE A 7 40.86 16.52 -42.13
N LEU A 8 42.08 16.81 -41.68
CA LEU A 8 42.51 16.53 -40.30
C LEU A 8 41.78 17.37 -39.25
N ALA A 9 41.45 18.63 -39.56
CA ALA A 9 40.64 19.48 -38.68
C ALA A 9 39.18 18.99 -38.57
N PHE A 10 38.60 18.48 -39.68
CA PHE A 10 37.24 17.97 -39.70
C PHE A 10 37.10 16.62 -38.96
N ILE A 11 38.08 15.73 -39.08
CA ILE A 11 38.12 14.45 -38.36
C ILE A 11 38.35 14.66 -36.86
N SER A 12 39.21 15.61 -36.46
CA SER A 12 39.39 15.98 -35.05
C SER A 12 38.16 16.65 -34.43
N ALA A 13 37.41 17.44 -35.20
CA ALA A 13 36.15 18.03 -34.73
C ALA A 13 35.03 16.97 -34.54
N LEU A 14 34.97 15.95 -35.40
CA LEU A 14 34.06 14.81 -35.26
C LEU A 14 34.43 13.87 -34.09
N LEU A 15 35.72 13.68 -33.82
CA LEU A 15 36.20 12.92 -32.65
C LEU A 15 35.98 13.67 -31.33
N LEU A 16 36.11 15.00 -31.32
CA LEU A 16 35.78 15.83 -30.15
C LEU A 16 34.26 15.93 -29.92
N ALA A 17 33.44 15.98 -30.98
CA ALA A 17 31.99 15.93 -30.86
C ALA A 17 31.47 14.56 -30.37
N GLY A 18 32.14 13.46 -30.74
CA GLY A 18 31.82 12.11 -30.26
C GLY A 18 32.18 11.84 -28.80
N CYS A 19 33.13 12.59 -28.22
CA CYS A 19 33.55 12.48 -26.82
C CYS A 19 32.82 13.45 -25.87
N LEU A 20 31.97 14.35 -26.40
CA LEU A 20 31.21 15.34 -25.63
C LEU A 20 29.70 15.04 -25.57
N ALA A 21 29.26 13.85 -25.99
CA ALA A 21 27.94 13.38 -25.64
C ALA A 21 27.92 13.14 -24.12
N GLU A 22 27.41 14.12 -23.36
CA GLU A 22 27.19 13.98 -21.92
C GLU A 22 26.43 12.68 -21.68
N LYS A 23 27.06 11.77 -20.93
CA LYS A 23 26.44 10.49 -20.58
C LYS A 23 25.13 10.79 -19.85
N GLU A 24 24.02 10.23 -20.32
CA GLU A 24 22.74 10.41 -19.64
C GLU A 24 22.82 9.97 -18.17
N PRO A 25 22.25 10.75 -17.24
CA PRO A 25 22.19 10.36 -15.83
C PRO A 25 21.46 9.04 -15.65
N THR A 26 22.00 8.22 -14.74
CA THR A 26 21.38 6.99 -14.27
C THR A 26 20.25 7.29 -13.30
N PHE A 27 19.32 6.33 -13.14
CA PHE A 27 18.26 6.41 -12.14
C PHE A 27 18.80 6.72 -10.73
N ARG A 28 19.92 6.11 -10.34
CA ARG A 28 20.55 6.32 -9.02
C ARG A 28 21.06 7.75 -8.84
N GLU A 29 21.64 8.34 -9.89
CA GLU A 29 22.09 9.74 -9.85
C GLU A 29 20.88 10.67 -9.73
N MET A 30 19.79 10.38 -10.45
CA MET A 30 18.56 11.15 -10.35
C MET A 30 17.91 11.07 -8.95
N LEU A 31 17.99 9.93 -8.26
CA LEU A 31 17.51 9.80 -6.88
C LEU A 31 18.21 10.74 -5.89
N GLN A 32 19.45 11.16 -6.16
CA GLN A 32 20.18 12.09 -5.27
C GLN A 32 19.52 13.47 -5.19
N HIS A 33 18.61 13.80 -6.11
CA HIS A 33 17.82 15.03 -6.02
C HIS A 33 16.77 15.02 -4.91
N GLY A 34 16.52 13.86 -4.30
CA GLY A 34 15.59 13.69 -3.19
C GLY A 34 14.12 13.85 -3.59
N PRO A 35 13.18 13.64 -2.65
CA PRO A 35 11.74 13.58 -2.93
C PRO A 35 11.10 14.90 -3.36
N LYS A 36 11.80 16.04 -3.23
CA LYS A 36 11.32 17.36 -3.69
C LYS A 36 11.04 17.43 -5.19
N VAL A 37 11.58 16.49 -5.96
CA VAL A 37 11.32 16.33 -7.40
C VAL A 37 9.87 15.93 -7.71
N LEU A 38 9.12 15.43 -6.71
CA LEU A 38 7.69 15.17 -6.83
C LEU A 38 6.93 16.50 -6.87
N SER A 39 6.62 16.94 -8.07
CA SER A 39 6.15 18.30 -8.34
C SER A 39 4.79 18.56 -7.73
N TYR A 40 3.94 17.53 -7.60
CA TYR A 40 2.63 17.68 -6.99
C TYR A 40 2.72 18.18 -5.55
N TYR A 41 3.63 17.62 -4.74
CA TYR A 41 3.78 18.02 -3.33
C TYR A 41 4.57 19.32 -3.15
N SER A 42 5.41 19.68 -4.10
CA SER A 42 6.14 20.96 -4.09
C SER A 42 5.25 22.13 -4.51
N ASN A 43 4.28 21.89 -5.41
CA ASN A 43 3.41 22.93 -5.97
C ASN A 43 2.03 23.00 -5.29
N THR A 44 1.65 21.99 -4.52
CA THR A 44 0.34 21.93 -3.84
C THR A 44 0.49 22.27 -2.36
N LYS A 45 -0.31 23.22 -1.90
CA LYS A 45 -0.35 23.57 -0.48
C LYS A 45 -0.98 22.45 0.33
N THR A 46 -0.29 22.02 1.39
CA THR A 46 -0.84 21.05 2.36
C THR A 46 -2.15 21.56 2.96
N PRO A 47 -3.23 20.76 2.93
CA PRO A 47 -4.47 21.09 3.63
C PRO A 47 -4.22 21.33 5.12
N LYS A 48 -4.83 22.39 5.68
CA LYS A 48 -4.74 22.67 7.12
C LYS A 48 -5.44 21.59 7.95
N THR A 49 -6.60 21.17 7.47
CA THR A 49 -7.45 20.13 8.06
C THR A 49 -7.49 18.90 7.17
N ASN A 50 -7.91 17.78 7.74
CA ASN A 50 -8.20 16.59 6.95
C ASN A 50 -9.35 16.85 5.97
N GLN A 51 -9.33 16.14 4.85
CA GLN A 51 -10.44 16.13 3.88
C GLN A 51 -11.71 15.56 4.52
N ASP A 52 -12.85 16.14 4.16
CA ASP A 52 -14.15 15.79 4.74
C ASP A 52 -14.56 14.36 4.37
N ASN A 53 -14.30 13.94 3.13
CA ASN A 53 -14.58 12.58 2.69
C ASN A 53 -13.56 11.59 3.29
N PRO A 54 -13.96 10.70 4.23
CA PRO A 54 -13.05 9.74 4.84
C PRO A 54 -12.54 8.70 3.83
N TYR A 55 -13.31 8.43 2.78
CA TYR A 55 -13.00 7.42 1.76
C TYR A 55 -12.32 7.98 0.51
N ILE A 56 -11.83 9.23 0.55
CA ILE A 56 -11.25 9.90 -0.62
C ILE A 56 -10.09 9.13 -1.26
N SER A 57 -9.31 8.43 -0.43
CA SER A 57 -8.15 7.61 -0.84
C SER A 57 -8.38 6.10 -0.65
N SER A 58 -9.63 5.68 -0.44
CA SER A 58 -9.97 4.28 -0.16
C SER A 58 -10.16 3.49 -1.45
N THR A 59 -9.54 2.31 -1.57
CA THR A 59 -9.61 1.44 -2.76
C THR A 59 -11.05 1.01 -3.06
N TYR A 60 -11.77 0.61 -2.02
CA TYR A 60 -13.20 0.30 -2.06
C TYR A 60 -13.94 1.19 -1.05
N LYS A 61 -15.20 1.50 -1.31
CA LYS A 61 -16.05 2.42 -0.53
C LYS A 61 -17.34 1.74 -0.07
N PRO A 62 -17.98 2.21 1.00
CA PRO A 62 -19.29 1.70 1.38
C PRO A 62 -20.28 1.76 0.21
N GLY A 63 -20.96 0.65 -0.04
CA GLY A 63 -21.81 0.46 -1.22
C GLY A 63 -21.17 -0.43 -2.29
N ASP A 64 -19.83 -0.49 -2.36
CA ASP A 64 -19.14 -1.42 -3.24
C ASP A 64 -19.31 -2.85 -2.74
N LEU A 65 -19.53 -3.78 -3.67
CA LEU A 65 -19.74 -5.21 -3.38
C LEU A 65 -18.57 -5.81 -2.58
N LEU A 66 -17.36 -5.33 -2.84
CA LEU A 66 -16.13 -5.81 -2.21
C LEU A 66 -15.73 -5.04 -0.94
N TYR A 67 -16.40 -3.95 -0.58
CA TYR A 67 -15.99 -3.15 0.58
C TYR A 67 -15.93 -3.97 1.87
N GLN A 68 -17.03 -4.59 2.28
CA GLN A 68 -17.02 -5.35 3.54
C GLN A 68 -16.08 -6.56 3.53
N PRO A 69 -16.06 -7.45 2.50
CA PRO A 69 -15.15 -8.59 2.53
C PRO A 69 -13.67 -8.19 2.50
N ILE A 70 -13.29 -7.11 1.79
CA ILE A 70 -11.90 -6.64 1.77
C ILE A 70 -11.53 -5.92 3.07
N LEU A 71 -12.45 -5.18 3.68
CA LEU A 71 -12.24 -4.63 5.01
C LEU A 71 -12.03 -5.75 6.05
N ASP A 72 -12.88 -6.78 6.04
CA ASP A 72 -12.73 -7.94 6.91
C ASP A 72 -11.37 -8.65 6.65
N PHE A 73 -10.95 -8.76 5.38
CA PHE A 73 -9.67 -9.35 5.00
C PHE A 73 -8.48 -8.54 5.52
N GLN A 74 -8.46 -7.22 5.26
CA GLN A 74 -7.44 -6.28 5.74
C GLN A 74 -7.29 -6.34 7.26
N ASN A 75 -8.41 -6.51 7.96
CA ASN A 75 -8.45 -6.60 9.41
C ASN A 75 -8.16 -8.01 9.93
N GLY A 76 -7.73 -8.97 9.10
CA GLY A 76 -7.43 -10.34 9.54
C GLY A 76 -8.67 -11.14 9.99
N ARG A 77 -9.88 -10.62 9.80
CA ARG A 77 -11.17 -11.29 10.04
C ARG A 77 -11.50 -12.25 8.89
N LEU A 78 -10.56 -13.16 8.62
CA LEU A 78 -10.65 -14.15 7.55
C LEU A 78 -11.85 -15.08 7.73
N ASP A 79 -12.29 -15.30 8.97
CA ASP A 79 -13.53 -16.01 9.33
C ASP A 79 -14.78 -15.37 8.69
N LYS A 80 -14.78 -14.04 8.51
CA LYS A 80 -15.86 -13.28 7.88
C LYS A 80 -15.59 -13.01 6.40
N ALA A 81 -14.34 -12.74 6.04
CA ALA A 81 -13.96 -12.36 4.69
C ALA A 81 -14.10 -13.53 3.71
N LEU A 82 -13.53 -14.70 4.05
CA LEU A 82 -13.38 -15.81 3.11
C LEU A 82 -14.71 -16.42 2.64
N PRO A 83 -15.73 -16.64 3.49
CA PRO A 83 -17.02 -17.14 3.01
C PRO A 83 -17.66 -16.22 1.97
N LYS A 84 -17.56 -14.90 2.17
CA LYS A 84 -18.09 -13.90 1.23
C LYS A 84 -17.27 -13.85 -0.06
N LEU A 85 -15.94 -13.80 0.05
CA LEU A 85 -15.04 -13.80 -1.11
C LEU A 85 -15.22 -15.05 -1.96
N LYS A 86 -15.32 -16.22 -1.34
CA LYS A 86 -15.61 -17.48 -2.02
C LYS A 86 -16.95 -17.41 -2.77
N SER A 87 -18.02 -17.00 -2.10
CA SER A 87 -19.35 -16.89 -2.71
C SER A 87 -19.36 -15.93 -3.91
N LEU A 88 -18.71 -14.77 -3.79
CA LEU A 88 -18.57 -13.80 -4.88
C LEU A 88 -17.72 -14.34 -6.04
N SER A 89 -16.66 -15.10 -5.72
CA SER A 89 -15.80 -15.77 -6.70
C SER A 89 -16.57 -16.84 -7.49
N GLU A 90 -17.38 -17.66 -6.80
CA GLU A 90 -18.27 -18.64 -7.43
C GLU A 90 -19.34 -17.96 -8.29
N GLY A 91 -19.80 -16.77 -7.87
CA GLY A 91 -20.71 -15.90 -8.63
C GLY A 91 -20.06 -15.16 -9.81
N GLY A 92 -18.77 -15.35 -10.07
CA GLY A 92 -18.09 -14.79 -11.25
C GLY A 92 -17.39 -13.45 -11.02
N ASN A 93 -17.36 -12.90 -9.80
CA ASN A 93 -16.66 -11.66 -9.52
C ASN A 93 -15.13 -11.88 -9.55
N THR A 94 -14.47 -11.33 -10.57
CA THR A 94 -13.05 -11.62 -10.83
C THR A 94 -12.10 -10.96 -9.83
N ASP A 95 -12.50 -9.87 -9.21
CA ASP A 95 -11.72 -9.21 -8.16
C ASP A 95 -11.80 -10.05 -6.87
N ALA A 96 -12.98 -10.57 -6.50
CA ALA A 96 -13.14 -11.51 -5.39
C ALA A 96 -12.29 -12.78 -5.58
N MET A 97 -12.23 -13.30 -6.82
CA MET A 97 -11.40 -14.46 -7.16
C MET A 97 -9.93 -14.20 -6.86
N PHE A 98 -9.42 -13.00 -7.15
CA PHE A 98 -8.06 -12.61 -6.82
C PHE A 98 -7.80 -12.69 -5.32
N TRP A 99 -8.64 -12.05 -4.51
CA TRP A 99 -8.45 -12.02 -3.05
C TRP A 99 -8.59 -13.39 -2.41
N TYR A 100 -9.50 -14.22 -2.92
CA TYR A 100 -9.63 -15.60 -2.48
C TYR A 100 -8.42 -16.45 -2.88
N ALA A 101 -7.92 -16.28 -4.11
CA ALA A 101 -6.72 -16.94 -4.60
C ALA A 101 -5.50 -16.61 -3.75
N ASP A 102 -5.25 -15.34 -3.45
CA ASP A 102 -4.11 -14.90 -2.64
C ASP A 102 -4.07 -15.60 -1.28
N PHE A 103 -5.22 -15.67 -0.60
CA PHE A 103 -5.34 -16.41 0.66
C PHE A 103 -5.03 -17.91 0.50
N LEU A 104 -5.62 -18.57 -0.50
CA LEU A 104 -5.39 -20.00 -0.74
C LEU A 104 -3.91 -20.29 -1.03
N THR A 105 -3.24 -19.41 -1.76
CA THR A 105 -1.81 -19.51 -2.08
C THR A 105 -0.93 -19.41 -0.84
N LYS A 106 -1.20 -18.43 0.03
CA LYS A 106 -0.37 -18.17 1.22
C LYS A 106 -0.69 -19.06 2.42
N SER A 107 -1.92 -19.58 2.52
CA SER A 107 -2.41 -20.31 3.70
C SER A 107 -1.77 -21.69 3.90
N SER A 108 -1.57 -22.48 2.83
CA SER A 108 -0.99 -23.82 2.94
C SER A 108 -0.47 -24.35 1.62
N VAL A 109 0.56 -25.21 1.65
CA VAL A 109 1.01 -25.97 0.47
C VAL A 109 -0.15 -26.72 -0.20
N LYS A 110 -1.10 -27.24 0.59
CA LYS A 110 -2.23 -28.04 0.09
C LYS A 110 -3.24 -27.25 -0.74
N THR A 111 -3.38 -25.96 -0.48
CA THR A 111 -4.36 -25.07 -1.12
C THR A 111 -3.74 -24.21 -2.22
N ARG A 112 -2.41 -24.26 -2.40
CA ARG A 112 -1.70 -23.47 -3.41
C ARG A 112 -2.18 -23.73 -4.82
N GLN A 113 -2.40 -25.00 -5.18
CA GLN A 113 -2.88 -25.34 -6.52
C GLN A 113 -4.28 -24.75 -6.78
N ASP A 114 -5.15 -24.76 -5.78
CA ASP A 114 -6.48 -24.13 -5.88
C ASP A 114 -6.33 -22.61 -6.04
N GLY A 115 -5.41 -21.99 -5.30
CA GLY A 115 -5.05 -20.58 -5.46
C GLY A 115 -4.61 -20.24 -6.89
N TYR A 116 -3.71 -21.05 -7.48
CA TYR A 116 -3.31 -20.90 -8.88
C TYR A 116 -4.53 -20.98 -9.82
N GLN A 117 -5.40 -21.97 -9.64
CA GLN A 117 -6.60 -22.15 -10.48
C GLN A 117 -7.54 -20.95 -10.39
N TRP A 118 -7.68 -20.34 -9.21
CA TRP A 118 -8.48 -19.13 -9.05
C TRP A 118 -7.83 -17.90 -9.69
N PHE A 119 -6.51 -17.72 -9.58
CA PHE A 119 -5.82 -16.66 -10.32
C PHE A 119 -5.97 -16.84 -11.82
N GLU A 120 -5.78 -18.06 -12.33
CA GLU A 120 -5.93 -18.37 -13.76
C GLU A 120 -7.35 -18.06 -14.23
N LYS A 121 -8.36 -18.49 -13.48
CA LYS A 121 -9.77 -18.22 -13.78
C LYS A 121 -10.07 -16.72 -13.76
N ALA A 122 -9.60 -16.01 -12.74
CA ALA A 122 -9.78 -14.56 -12.63
C ALA A 122 -9.15 -13.82 -13.82
N ALA A 123 -7.93 -14.21 -14.20
CA ALA A 123 -7.22 -13.65 -15.35
C ALA A 123 -7.96 -13.90 -16.66
N LYS A 124 -8.41 -15.14 -16.91
CA LYS A 124 -9.20 -15.51 -18.11
C LYS A 124 -10.54 -14.76 -18.19
N LEU A 125 -11.10 -14.36 -17.04
CA LEU A 125 -12.36 -13.61 -16.96
C LEU A 125 -12.18 -12.10 -16.89
N GLY A 126 -10.95 -11.58 -16.92
CA GLY A 126 -10.69 -10.15 -17.06
C GLY A 126 -10.11 -9.43 -15.83
N ASN A 127 -9.53 -10.16 -14.87
CA ASN A 127 -8.73 -9.54 -13.81
C ASN A 127 -7.25 -9.36 -14.26
N PRO A 128 -6.78 -8.12 -14.52
CA PRO A 128 -5.40 -7.88 -14.92
C PRO A 128 -4.39 -8.24 -13.84
N TYR A 129 -4.71 -7.98 -12.57
CA TYR A 129 -3.79 -8.22 -11.46
C TYR A 129 -3.59 -9.71 -11.21
N ALA A 130 -4.62 -10.54 -11.43
CA ALA A 130 -4.48 -11.99 -11.43
C ALA A 130 -3.55 -12.47 -12.55
N ALA A 131 -3.65 -11.89 -13.75
CA ALA A 131 -2.72 -12.18 -14.83
C ALA A 131 -1.28 -11.76 -14.46
N MET A 132 -1.10 -10.58 -13.86
CA MET A 132 0.20 -10.11 -13.37
C MET A 132 0.82 -11.07 -12.36
N VAL A 133 0.03 -11.63 -11.44
CA VAL A 133 0.49 -12.61 -10.45
C VAL A 133 1.11 -13.85 -11.11
N LEU A 134 0.65 -14.25 -12.29
CA LEU A 134 1.06 -15.46 -13.01
C LEU A 134 2.25 -15.27 -13.96
N ILE A 135 2.76 -14.04 -14.09
CA ILE A 135 3.96 -13.74 -14.89
C ILE A 135 5.20 -14.30 -14.16
N PRO A 136 6.19 -14.91 -14.86
CA PRO A 136 7.41 -15.44 -14.23
C PRO A 136 8.23 -14.42 -13.43
N THR A 137 8.10 -13.13 -13.72
CA THR A 137 8.77 -12.04 -12.98
C THR A 137 8.03 -11.61 -11.72
N SER A 138 6.78 -12.04 -11.53
CA SER A 138 6.03 -11.84 -10.28
C SER A 138 6.64 -12.67 -9.16
N ARG A 139 6.79 -12.06 -7.98
CA ARG A 139 7.27 -12.74 -6.78
C ARG A 139 6.37 -13.92 -6.42
N THR A 140 5.05 -13.71 -6.40
CA THR A 140 4.09 -14.76 -6.07
C THR A 140 4.22 -15.95 -7.02
N CYS A 141 4.41 -15.71 -8.33
CA CYS A 141 4.61 -16.80 -9.27
C CYS A 141 5.88 -17.61 -8.95
N ARG A 142 7.02 -16.92 -8.80
CA ARG A 142 8.30 -17.58 -8.51
C ARG A 142 8.27 -18.35 -7.19
N ASP A 143 7.70 -17.76 -6.16
CA ASP A 143 7.75 -18.29 -4.80
C ASP A 143 6.77 -19.46 -4.61
N TYR A 144 5.64 -19.48 -5.34
CA TYR A 144 4.56 -20.46 -5.10
C TYR A 144 4.20 -21.35 -6.29
N PHE A 145 4.46 -20.94 -7.53
CA PHE A 145 3.92 -21.57 -8.74
C PHE A 145 4.99 -21.82 -9.82
N MET A 146 6.27 -21.87 -9.47
CA MET A 146 7.42 -21.84 -10.40
C MET A 146 7.21 -22.56 -11.75
N GLU A 147 6.71 -23.81 -11.75
CA GLU A 147 6.51 -24.62 -12.96
C GLU A 147 5.27 -24.25 -13.79
N LEU A 148 4.35 -23.47 -13.22
CA LEU A 148 3.08 -23.05 -13.80
C LEU A 148 3.13 -21.60 -14.32
N CYS A 149 4.19 -20.85 -14.00
CA CYS A 149 4.38 -19.49 -14.49
C CYS A 149 4.52 -19.46 -16.01
N SER A 150 4.00 -18.42 -16.66
CA SER A 150 4.09 -18.33 -18.13
C SER A 150 4.08 -16.90 -18.64
N GLU A 151 4.96 -16.63 -19.61
CA GLU A 151 5.08 -15.30 -20.23
C GLU A 151 3.83 -14.86 -21.00
N HIS A 152 2.97 -15.78 -21.44
CA HIS A 152 1.74 -15.40 -22.14
C HIS A 152 0.80 -14.55 -21.27
N TRP A 153 0.88 -14.67 -19.94
CA TRP A 153 0.12 -13.84 -19.01
C TRP A 153 0.51 -12.37 -19.07
N LYS A 154 1.71 -12.04 -19.57
CA LYS A 154 2.16 -10.66 -19.74
C LYS A 154 1.30 -9.91 -20.76
N ASP A 155 1.01 -10.53 -21.89
CA ASP A 155 0.18 -9.92 -22.94
C ASP A 155 -1.27 -9.81 -22.50
N ILE A 156 -1.77 -10.82 -21.76
CA ILE A 156 -3.11 -10.79 -21.15
C ILE A 156 -3.21 -9.65 -20.14
N ALA A 157 -2.27 -9.57 -19.19
CA ALA A 157 -2.24 -8.51 -18.19
C ALA A 157 -2.21 -7.13 -18.84
N LYS A 158 -1.35 -6.93 -19.85
CA LYS A 158 -1.24 -5.68 -20.59
C LYS A 158 -2.57 -5.27 -21.24
N SER A 159 -3.19 -6.17 -21.99
CA SER A 159 -4.48 -5.92 -22.66
C SER A 159 -5.59 -5.57 -21.67
N LEU A 160 -5.67 -6.30 -20.55
CA LEU A 160 -6.66 -6.04 -19.50
C LEU A 160 -6.41 -4.72 -18.77
N LEU A 161 -5.14 -4.36 -18.53
CA LEU A 161 -4.79 -3.07 -17.93
C LEU A 161 -5.10 -1.91 -18.88
N GLU A 162 -4.82 -2.05 -20.18
CA GLU A 162 -5.18 -1.08 -21.22
C GLU A 162 -6.70 -0.83 -21.21
N GLN A 163 -7.49 -1.90 -21.24
CA GLN A 163 -8.96 -1.79 -21.19
C GLN A 163 -9.45 -1.08 -19.91
N ARG A 164 -8.91 -1.42 -18.74
CA ARG A 164 -9.29 -0.75 -17.49
C ARG A 164 -8.84 0.71 -17.46
N ALA A 165 -7.63 1.01 -17.94
CA ALA A 165 -7.09 2.36 -17.99
C ALA A 165 -7.89 3.28 -18.94
N GLU A 166 -8.31 2.78 -20.11
CA GLU A 166 -9.22 3.48 -21.02
C GLU A 166 -10.58 3.79 -20.37
N GLY A 167 -11.05 2.89 -19.49
CA GLY A 167 -12.22 3.09 -18.65
C GLY A 167 -12.04 4.07 -17.48
N GLY A 168 -10.85 4.67 -17.33
CA GLY A 168 -10.54 5.63 -16.27
C GLY A 168 -9.97 5.01 -14.98
N ASP A 169 -9.62 3.72 -14.97
CA ASP A 169 -8.92 3.10 -13.85
C ASP A 169 -7.46 3.58 -13.80
N LEU A 170 -7.21 4.55 -12.94
CA LEU A 170 -5.88 5.15 -12.73
C LEU A 170 -4.86 4.17 -12.17
N ARG A 171 -5.33 3.20 -11.37
CA ARG A 171 -4.46 2.16 -10.82
C ARG A 171 -4.01 1.23 -11.95
N ALA A 172 -4.93 0.85 -12.84
CA ALA A 172 -4.57 0.10 -14.04
C ALA A 172 -3.58 0.89 -14.92
N LYS A 173 -3.82 2.20 -15.14
CA LYS A 173 -2.88 3.07 -15.86
C LYS A 173 -1.49 3.07 -15.22
N TYR A 174 -1.41 3.23 -13.89
CA TYR A 174 -0.14 3.20 -13.17
C TYR A 174 0.61 1.88 -13.38
N TYR A 175 -0.03 0.73 -13.15
CA TYR A 175 0.64 -0.57 -13.29
C TYR A 175 0.94 -0.98 -14.73
N LEU A 176 0.20 -0.43 -15.70
CA LEU A 176 0.49 -0.58 -17.13
C LEU A 176 1.78 0.16 -17.52
N GLU A 177 1.96 1.38 -17.02
CA GLU A 177 2.97 2.31 -17.50
C GLU A 177 4.23 2.37 -16.61
N LYS A 178 4.17 1.87 -15.37
CA LYS A 178 5.28 1.90 -14.41
C LYS A 178 6.48 1.08 -14.95
N PRO A 179 7.69 1.65 -15.00
CA PRO A 179 8.89 0.88 -15.32
C PRO A 179 9.13 -0.24 -14.28
N ILE A 180 9.29 -1.48 -14.74
CA ILE A 180 9.52 -2.65 -13.88
C ILE A 180 10.94 -2.67 -13.31
N ASN A 181 11.92 -2.18 -14.07
CA ASN A 181 13.33 -2.08 -13.69
C ASN A 181 13.89 -0.74 -14.16
N PRO A 182 13.59 0.38 -13.49
CA PRO A 182 14.03 1.69 -13.93
C PRO A 182 15.56 1.80 -13.85
N GLN A 183 16.21 2.21 -14.95
CA GLN A 183 17.67 2.36 -15.01
C GLN A 183 18.10 3.74 -15.52
N THR A 184 17.25 4.37 -16.33
CA THR A 184 17.55 5.60 -17.06
C THR A 184 16.90 6.82 -16.44
N LYS A 185 17.37 8.01 -16.83
CA LYS A 185 16.68 9.26 -16.57
C LYS A 185 15.23 9.23 -17.07
N ALA A 186 14.98 8.69 -18.27
CA ALA A 186 13.64 8.60 -18.84
C ALA A 186 12.70 7.73 -17.98
N ASP A 187 13.19 6.60 -17.44
CA ASP A 187 12.42 5.76 -16.52
C ASP A 187 12.06 6.52 -15.24
N PHE A 188 13.01 7.27 -14.69
CA PHE A 188 12.79 8.09 -13.51
C PHE A 188 11.75 9.18 -13.75
N GLU A 189 11.89 9.95 -14.83
CA GLU A 189 10.94 11.00 -15.21
C GLU A 189 9.54 10.43 -15.46
N LYS A 190 9.44 9.27 -16.10
CA LYS A 190 8.17 8.55 -16.29
C LYS A 190 7.55 8.17 -14.95
N MET A 191 8.35 7.61 -14.03
CA MET A 191 7.88 7.24 -12.70
C MET A 191 7.40 8.46 -11.91
N LEU A 192 8.12 9.58 -11.95
CA LEU A 192 7.71 10.83 -11.30
C LEU A 192 6.37 11.34 -11.85
N SER A 193 6.19 11.35 -13.17
CA SER A 193 4.93 11.75 -13.80
C SER A 193 3.77 10.88 -13.32
N LEU A 194 3.97 9.56 -13.29
CA LEU A 194 2.95 8.62 -12.85
C LEU A 194 2.58 8.79 -11.36
N VAL A 195 3.57 9.06 -10.50
CA VAL A 195 3.34 9.33 -9.07
C VAL A 195 2.55 10.63 -8.91
N ASP A 196 2.95 11.71 -9.58
CA ASP A 196 2.27 13.00 -9.50
C ASP A 196 0.84 12.94 -10.06
N GLU A 197 0.62 12.23 -11.17
CA GLU A 197 -0.70 11.99 -11.76
C GLU A 197 -1.61 11.20 -10.82
N SER A 198 -1.07 10.14 -10.20
CA SER A 198 -1.80 9.32 -9.23
C SER A 198 -2.18 10.13 -7.98
N ALA A 199 -1.24 10.92 -7.47
CA ALA A 199 -1.45 11.75 -6.29
C ALA A 199 -2.51 12.85 -6.49
N LYS A 200 -2.59 13.45 -7.68
CA LYS A 200 -3.66 14.40 -8.06
C LYS A 200 -5.06 13.78 -7.96
N MET A 201 -5.15 12.47 -8.12
CA MET A 201 -6.39 11.71 -8.08
C MET A 201 -6.61 11.00 -6.74
N ASN A 202 -5.80 11.31 -5.72
CA ASN A 202 -5.83 10.73 -4.38
C ASN A 202 -5.46 9.23 -4.32
N PHE A 203 -4.78 8.72 -5.34
CA PHE A 203 -4.17 7.40 -5.33
C PHE A 203 -2.72 7.52 -4.86
N PHE A 204 -2.48 7.27 -3.57
CA PHE A 204 -1.20 7.57 -2.91
C PHE A 204 -0.27 6.35 -2.71
N ILE A 205 -0.69 5.17 -3.13
CA ILE A 205 0.13 3.96 -3.17
C ILE A 205 1.44 4.20 -3.96
N PRO A 206 1.41 4.78 -5.18
CA PRO A 206 2.62 5.15 -5.92
C PRO A 206 3.55 6.10 -5.17
N THR A 207 2.98 7.00 -4.36
CA THR A 207 3.77 7.91 -3.53
C THR A 207 4.59 7.14 -2.51
N LEU A 208 3.97 6.20 -1.77
CA LEU A 208 4.71 5.41 -0.79
C LEU A 208 5.78 4.53 -1.44
N ASP A 209 5.48 3.91 -2.58
CA ASP A 209 6.48 3.17 -3.37
C ASP A 209 7.69 4.03 -3.71
N MET A 210 7.45 5.28 -4.11
CA MET A 210 8.52 6.20 -4.48
C MET A 210 9.33 6.67 -3.26
N LEU A 211 8.67 6.96 -2.13
CA LEU A 211 9.36 7.42 -0.91
C LEU A 211 10.36 6.38 -0.38
N LYS A 212 10.09 5.09 -0.55
CA LYS A 212 11.01 4.01 -0.16
C LYS A 212 12.38 4.08 -0.86
N PHE A 213 12.47 4.65 -2.06
CA PHE A 213 13.78 4.85 -2.71
C PHE A 213 14.64 5.92 -2.05
N TYR A 214 14.03 6.80 -1.25
CA TYR A 214 14.69 7.93 -0.59
C TYR A 214 14.99 7.68 0.89
N GLU A 215 14.40 6.64 1.49
CA GLU A 215 14.61 6.30 2.90
C GLU A 215 16.10 6.06 3.21
N GLY A 216 16.58 6.63 4.32
CA GLY A 216 17.96 6.46 4.77
C GLY A 216 19.00 7.25 3.97
N MET A 217 18.58 8.16 3.07
CA MET A 217 19.49 9.07 2.35
C MET A 217 19.94 10.29 3.17
N GLY A 218 19.47 10.43 4.42
CA GLY A 218 19.92 11.44 5.39
C GLY A 218 18.84 12.42 5.83
N ASP A 219 19.10 13.17 6.90
CA ASP A 219 18.13 13.97 7.65
C ASP A 219 17.29 14.94 6.79
N ASN A 220 17.90 15.61 5.81
CA ASN A 220 17.19 16.52 4.91
C ASN A 220 16.18 15.79 4.02
N THR A 221 16.50 14.57 3.60
CA THR A 221 15.61 13.73 2.81
C THR A 221 14.47 13.23 3.69
N ASP A 222 14.76 12.79 4.91
CA ASP A 222 13.76 12.33 5.87
C ASP A 222 12.77 13.44 6.24
N TYR A 223 13.23 14.67 6.40
CA TYR A 223 12.37 15.83 6.59
C TYR A 223 11.35 16.01 5.45
N GLU A 224 11.80 15.88 4.19
CA GLU A 224 10.91 15.99 3.04
C GLU A 224 9.95 14.79 2.92
N ILE A 225 10.39 13.57 3.25
CA ILE A 225 9.52 12.39 3.36
C ILE A 225 8.42 12.67 4.36
N VAL A 226 8.76 13.13 5.57
CA VAL A 226 7.79 13.47 6.62
C VAL A 226 6.80 14.54 6.15
N ARG A 227 7.27 15.58 5.46
CA ARG A 227 6.38 16.62 4.89
C ARG A 227 5.36 16.04 3.91
N ILE A 228 5.80 15.13 3.02
CA ILE A 228 4.92 14.47 2.04
C ILE A 228 3.94 13.54 2.74
N LEU A 229 4.39 12.74 3.71
CA LEU A 229 3.50 11.86 4.47
C LEU A 229 2.45 12.66 5.26
N GLN A 230 2.83 13.79 5.87
CA GLN A 230 1.87 14.70 6.52
C GLN A 230 0.84 15.25 5.54
N PHE A 231 1.25 15.58 4.30
CA PHE A 231 0.33 15.97 3.25
C PHE A 231 -0.66 14.85 2.94
N VAL A 232 -0.16 13.64 2.66
CA VAL A 232 -0.98 12.49 2.25
C VAL A 232 -1.93 12.05 3.38
N ALA A 233 -1.49 12.12 4.63
CA ALA A 233 -2.33 11.86 5.80
C ALA A 233 -3.57 12.79 5.87
N LYS A 234 -3.47 14.04 5.38
CA LYS A 234 -4.63 14.95 5.31
C LYS A 234 -5.70 14.47 4.34
N TYR A 235 -5.36 13.59 3.41
CA TYR A 235 -6.31 12.91 2.51
C TYR A 235 -6.80 11.57 3.08
N ASN A 236 -6.74 11.39 4.40
CA ASN A 236 -7.25 10.22 5.11
C ASN A 236 -6.61 8.89 4.67
N PHE A 237 -5.42 8.93 4.07
CA PHE A 237 -4.70 7.73 3.67
C PHE A 237 -3.97 7.13 4.87
N VAL A 238 -4.54 6.06 5.44
CA VAL A 238 -4.08 5.42 6.67
C VAL A 238 -2.59 5.02 6.66
N PRO A 239 -2.03 4.44 5.57
CA PRO A 239 -0.62 4.08 5.54
C PRO A 239 0.34 5.22 5.85
N ALA A 240 0.01 6.46 5.43
CA ALA A 240 0.86 7.62 5.74
C ALA A 240 0.96 7.90 7.25
N TYR A 241 -0.11 7.65 8.02
CA TYR A 241 -0.07 7.76 9.48
C TYR A 241 0.78 6.68 10.13
N SER A 242 0.77 5.46 9.57
CA SER A 242 1.60 4.36 10.06
C SER A 242 3.09 4.66 9.79
N THR A 243 3.43 5.05 8.57
CA THR A 243 4.82 5.38 8.20
C THR A 243 5.34 6.59 8.99
N LEU A 244 4.51 7.63 9.22
CA LEU A 244 4.92 8.77 10.07
C LEU A 244 5.36 8.36 11.48
N ASN A 245 4.79 7.28 12.01
CA ASN A 245 5.17 6.78 13.33
C ASN A 245 6.61 6.23 13.34
N GLU A 246 7.09 5.66 12.24
CA GLU A 246 8.47 5.15 12.11
C GLU A 246 9.51 6.28 12.12
N PHE A 247 9.15 7.45 11.58
CA PHE A 247 9.98 8.66 11.61
C PHE A 247 9.84 9.46 12.92
N SER A 248 8.90 9.09 13.79
CA SER A 248 8.64 9.81 15.05
C SER A 248 9.46 9.23 16.20
N THR A 249 10.23 10.07 16.89
CA THR A 249 10.92 9.69 18.13
C THR A 249 9.97 9.53 19.32
N THR A 250 8.74 10.07 19.22
CA THR A 250 7.75 10.07 20.29
C THR A 250 6.64 9.02 20.09
N ASN A 251 6.65 8.32 18.95
CA ASN A 251 5.58 7.40 18.52
C ASN A 251 4.19 8.07 18.65
N GLU A 252 4.02 9.27 18.08
CA GLU A 252 2.76 10.01 18.24
C GLU A 252 1.55 9.21 17.75
N ILE A 253 0.57 9.01 18.65
CA ILE A 253 -0.66 8.31 18.30
C ILE A 253 -1.63 9.27 17.64
N SER A 254 -2.17 8.90 16.49
CA SER A 254 -3.20 9.67 15.79
C SER A 254 -4.59 9.07 16.03
N PRO A 255 -5.46 9.69 16.86
CA PRO A 255 -6.84 9.24 17.03
C PRO A 255 -7.62 9.20 15.72
N LYS A 256 -7.28 10.09 14.77
CA LYS A 256 -7.88 10.08 13.43
C LYS A 256 -7.51 8.82 12.65
N ALA A 257 -6.23 8.41 12.68
CA ALA A 257 -5.80 7.18 12.02
C ALA A 257 -6.52 5.96 12.59
N ILE A 258 -6.66 5.87 13.91
CA ILE A 258 -7.41 4.79 14.57
C ILE A 258 -8.88 4.81 14.10
N LYS A 259 -9.53 5.98 14.10
CA LYS A 259 -10.91 6.11 13.59
C LYS A 259 -11.05 5.70 12.12
N LEU A 260 -10.02 5.90 11.30
CA LEU A 260 -9.98 5.47 9.90
C LEU A 260 -9.60 3.98 9.72
N GLY A 261 -9.39 3.24 10.81
CA GLY A 261 -9.10 1.80 10.75
C GLY A 261 -7.61 1.43 10.79
N SER A 262 -6.73 2.29 11.32
CA SER A 262 -5.32 1.93 11.51
C SER A 262 -5.16 0.94 12.66
N LYS A 263 -4.88 -0.33 12.32
CA LYS A 263 -4.52 -1.38 13.27
C LYS A 263 -3.23 -1.03 14.04
N VAL A 264 -2.17 -0.66 13.32
CA VAL A 264 -0.84 -0.36 13.88
C VAL A 264 -0.91 0.72 14.97
N GLN A 265 -1.60 1.82 14.69
CA GLN A 265 -1.75 2.92 15.65
C GLN A 265 -2.53 2.48 16.91
N LEU A 266 -3.55 1.63 16.75
CA LEU A 266 -4.29 1.09 17.90
C LEU A 266 -3.46 0.08 18.68
N GLU A 267 -2.65 -0.75 18.03
CA GLU A 267 -1.74 -1.69 18.70
C GLU A 267 -0.71 -0.95 19.55
N ILE A 268 -0.07 0.09 19.01
CA ILE A 268 0.90 0.90 19.78
C ILE A 268 0.21 1.56 20.98
N ASP A 269 -0.98 2.13 20.78
CA ASP A 269 -1.73 2.77 21.86
C ASP A 269 -2.16 1.75 22.94
N ALA A 270 -2.60 0.55 22.54
CA ALA A 270 -2.98 -0.51 23.46
C ALA A 270 -1.77 -1.13 24.18
N LEU A 271 -0.61 -1.25 23.53
CA LEU A 271 0.61 -1.77 24.14
C LEU A 271 1.21 -0.82 25.18
N ARG A 272 0.95 0.48 25.12
CA ARG A 272 1.32 1.41 26.20
C ARG A 272 0.63 1.07 27.51
N CYS A 273 -0.61 0.60 27.41
CA CYS A 273 -1.39 0.16 28.56
C CYS A 273 -0.90 -1.16 29.17
N THR A 274 -0.31 -2.07 28.39
CA THR A 274 0.01 -3.42 28.89
C THR A 274 1.10 -3.38 29.96
N LYS A 275 2.11 -2.51 29.80
CA LYS A 275 3.30 -2.43 30.67
C LYS A 275 2.98 -2.19 32.15
N GLU A 276 1.89 -1.48 32.45
CA GLU A 276 1.52 -1.11 33.83
C GLU A 276 0.08 -1.47 34.20
N SER A 277 -0.58 -2.35 33.45
CA SER A 277 -2.01 -2.66 33.61
C SER A 277 -2.43 -3.02 35.05
N HIS A 278 -1.56 -3.67 35.82
CA HIS A 278 -1.79 -4.04 37.22
C HIS A 278 -1.79 -2.87 38.21
N LYS A 279 -1.29 -1.70 37.82
CA LYS A 279 -1.24 -0.48 38.63
C LYS A 279 -2.31 0.54 38.23
N LEU A 280 -3.07 0.25 37.17
CA LEU A 280 -4.05 1.18 36.65
C LEU A 280 -5.25 1.26 37.58
N GLU A 281 -5.73 2.49 37.77
CA GLU A 281 -7.01 2.74 38.40
C GLU A 281 -8.15 2.16 37.57
N LYS A 282 -9.29 1.95 38.21
CA LYS A 282 -10.46 1.26 37.63
C LYS A 282 -10.84 1.77 36.23
N GLN A 283 -10.87 3.08 36.02
CA GLN A 283 -11.28 3.69 34.75
C GLN A 283 -10.23 3.51 33.65
N ASP A 284 -8.95 3.67 33.98
CA ASP A 284 -7.85 3.50 33.04
C ASP A 284 -7.72 2.03 32.61
N LEU A 285 -7.96 1.09 33.53
CA LEU A 285 -8.01 -0.33 33.20
C LEU A 285 -9.13 -0.65 32.21
N ILE A 286 -10.35 -0.08 32.40
CA ILE A 286 -11.47 -0.23 31.46
C ILE A 286 -11.08 0.33 30.08
N GLU A 287 -10.46 1.49 30.03
CA GLU A 287 -10.00 2.11 28.78
C GLU A 287 -9.02 1.20 28.04
N CYS A 288 -8.00 0.73 28.75
CA CYS A 288 -6.98 -0.16 28.21
C CYS A 288 -7.55 -1.49 27.71
N LEU A 289 -8.45 -2.12 28.50
CA LEU A 289 -9.15 -3.33 28.08
C LEU A 289 -10.03 -3.07 26.85
N SER A 290 -10.67 -1.90 26.76
CA SER A 290 -11.53 -1.59 25.60
C SER A 290 -10.74 -1.49 24.30
N LYS A 291 -9.50 -0.98 24.33
CA LYS A 291 -8.59 -0.98 23.16
C LYS A 291 -8.19 -2.39 22.77
N ALA A 292 -7.83 -3.22 23.75
CA ALA A 292 -7.52 -4.63 23.51
C ALA A 292 -8.72 -5.40 22.94
N TYR A 293 -9.93 -5.21 23.48
CA TYR A 293 -11.14 -5.83 22.93
C TYR A 293 -11.43 -5.34 21.52
N THR A 294 -11.12 -4.09 21.20
CA THR A 294 -11.24 -3.56 19.83
C THR A 294 -10.27 -4.27 18.89
N LEU A 295 -9.01 -4.48 19.30
CA LEU A 295 -8.03 -5.27 18.54
C LEU A 295 -8.50 -6.71 18.30
N ASN A 296 -8.99 -7.37 19.33
CA ASN A 296 -9.49 -8.74 19.22
C ASN A 296 -10.73 -8.83 18.31
N ASP A 297 -11.74 -8.01 18.58
CA ASP A 297 -13.05 -8.14 17.95
C ASP A 297 -13.09 -7.55 16.54
N PHE A 298 -12.35 -6.47 16.28
CA PHE A 298 -12.34 -5.82 14.96
C PHE A 298 -11.19 -6.31 14.08
N TYR A 299 -10.01 -6.57 14.64
CA TYR A 299 -8.78 -6.89 13.89
C TYR A 299 -8.26 -8.33 14.04
N ASN A 300 -9.02 -9.22 14.68
CA ASN A 300 -8.60 -10.60 14.99
C ASN A 300 -7.24 -10.68 15.70
N GLU A 301 -6.94 -9.69 16.54
CA GLU A 301 -5.63 -9.51 17.15
C GLU A 301 -5.78 -9.68 18.68
N PRO A 302 -5.65 -10.93 19.19
CA PRO A 302 -5.81 -11.21 20.62
C PRO A 302 -4.53 -10.98 21.42
N PHE A 303 -3.38 -10.67 20.78
CA PHE A 303 -2.08 -10.60 21.44
C PHE A 303 -2.13 -9.60 22.59
N THR A 304 -2.60 -8.38 22.34
CA THR A 304 -2.66 -7.34 23.38
C THR A 304 -3.47 -7.78 24.60
N LEU A 305 -4.60 -8.47 24.38
CA LEU A 305 -5.45 -8.98 25.47
C LEU A 305 -4.71 -9.93 26.41
N LYS A 306 -3.76 -10.71 25.89
CA LYS A 306 -2.99 -11.70 26.68
C LYS A 306 -2.00 -11.04 27.65
N TYR A 307 -1.66 -9.77 27.45
CA TYR A 307 -0.69 -9.03 28.27
C TYR A 307 -1.34 -8.02 29.24
N ILE A 308 -2.66 -7.88 29.21
CA ILE A 308 -3.38 -7.06 30.19
C ILE A 308 -3.86 -7.98 31.32
N VAL A 309 -3.58 -7.58 32.57
CA VAL A 309 -4.15 -8.28 33.73
C VAL A 309 -5.65 -8.08 33.74
N LEU A 310 -6.40 -9.17 33.64
CA LEU A 310 -7.86 -9.13 33.71
C LEU A 310 -8.31 -8.90 35.16
N PRO A 311 -9.23 -7.97 35.42
CA PRO A 311 -9.76 -7.77 36.75
C PRO A 311 -10.68 -8.94 37.15
N ASP A 312 -10.67 -9.30 38.43
CA ASP A 312 -11.56 -10.34 38.97
C ASP A 312 -13.04 -9.96 38.89
N ASN A 313 -13.33 -8.65 38.84
CA ASN A 313 -14.70 -8.16 38.74
C ASN A 313 -15.21 -8.28 37.29
N PRO A 314 -16.21 -9.17 37.02
CA PRO A 314 -16.75 -9.36 35.68
C PRO A 314 -17.45 -8.12 35.11
N ASP A 315 -17.96 -7.23 35.97
CA ASP A 315 -18.61 -5.99 35.52
C ASP A 315 -17.62 -5.07 34.81
N LEU A 316 -16.36 -5.05 35.25
CA LEU A 316 -15.31 -4.27 34.61
C LEU A 316 -14.99 -4.75 33.21
N ILE A 317 -14.95 -6.07 33.04
CA ILE A 317 -14.74 -6.70 31.75
C ILE A 317 -15.91 -6.36 30.81
N GLN A 318 -17.14 -6.44 31.32
CA GLN A 318 -18.33 -6.12 30.55
C GLN A 318 -18.35 -4.64 30.12
N MET A 319 -18.05 -3.71 31.02
CA MET A 319 -17.92 -2.28 30.71
C MET A 319 -16.88 -2.02 29.61
N ALA A 320 -15.72 -2.70 29.66
CA ALA A 320 -14.68 -2.55 28.64
C ALA A 320 -15.13 -3.07 27.27
N LYS A 321 -15.84 -4.21 27.22
CA LYS A 321 -16.42 -4.75 25.98
C LYS A 321 -17.50 -3.83 25.39
N GLU A 322 -18.36 -3.26 26.23
CA GLU A 322 -19.38 -2.29 25.80
C GLU A 322 -18.72 -1.03 25.26
N LYS A 323 -17.69 -0.53 25.93
CA LYS A 323 -16.90 0.61 25.45
C LYS A 323 -16.22 0.33 24.12
N SER A 324 -15.65 -0.87 23.95
CA SER A 324 -15.08 -1.31 22.68
C SER A 324 -16.11 -1.32 21.55
N LYS A 325 -17.29 -1.94 21.78
CA LYS A 325 -18.38 -1.95 20.79
C LYS A 325 -18.86 -0.55 20.42
N ALA A 326 -19.01 0.31 21.42
CA ALA A 326 -19.37 1.71 21.20
C ALA A 326 -18.31 2.42 20.36
N PHE A 327 -17.02 2.22 20.68
CA PHE A 327 -15.92 2.80 19.92
C PHE A 327 -15.89 2.31 18.47
N ILE A 328 -15.99 1.00 18.23
CA ILE A 328 -16.06 0.40 16.89
C ILE A 328 -17.17 1.05 16.06
N SER A 329 -18.33 1.31 16.67
CA SER A 329 -19.47 1.94 15.96
C SER A 329 -19.19 3.39 15.53
N THR A 330 -18.18 4.05 16.11
CA THR A 330 -17.76 5.41 15.71
C THR A 330 -16.68 5.42 14.64
N MET A 331 -16.09 4.26 14.32
CA MET A 331 -15.04 4.17 13.32
C MET A 331 -15.61 4.35 11.91
N THR A 332 -14.77 4.85 11.00
CA THR A 332 -15.07 5.02 9.58
C THR A 332 -13.94 4.36 8.78
N PRO A 333 -13.85 3.02 8.83
CA PRO A 333 -12.66 2.30 8.38
C PRO A 333 -12.48 2.39 6.86
N THR A 334 -11.27 2.74 6.43
CA THR A 334 -10.90 2.82 5.00
C THR A 334 -10.14 1.57 4.58
N ILE A 335 -10.23 1.23 3.30
CA ILE A 335 -9.44 0.16 2.69
C ILE A 335 -8.26 0.80 1.96
N TYR A 336 -7.06 0.39 2.35
CA TYR A 336 -5.81 0.93 1.85
C TYR A 336 -4.86 -0.15 1.32
N ILE A 337 -5.34 -1.38 1.24
CA ILE A 337 -4.72 -2.47 0.48
C ILE A 337 -5.30 -2.52 -0.94
N ASP A 338 -4.53 -3.10 -1.86
CA ASP A 338 -4.98 -3.43 -3.21
C ASP A 338 -4.35 -4.76 -3.68
N GLU A 339 -4.72 -5.19 -4.88
CA GLU A 339 -4.25 -6.45 -5.47
C GLU A 339 -2.73 -6.49 -5.70
N MET A 340 -2.04 -5.35 -5.65
CA MET A 340 -0.58 -5.27 -5.77
C MET A 340 0.11 -5.06 -4.41
N HIS A 341 -0.65 -4.75 -3.36
CA HIS A 341 -0.22 -4.50 -1.99
C HIS A 341 -1.16 -5.19 -0.99
N VAL A 342 -1.39 -6.50 -1.19
CA VAL A 342 -2.32 -7.31 -0.40
C VAL A 342 -1.92 -7.33 1.08
N ASP A 343 -0.63 -7.44 1.35
CA ASP A 343 -0.08 -7.47 2.71
C ASP A 343 0.10 -6.06 3.30
N GLY A 344 -0.31 -5.01 2.57
CA GLY A 344 -0.26 -3.61 2.99
C GLY A 344 1.13 -2.96 2.95
N TYR A 345 1.23 -1.83 3.65
CA TYR A 345 2.44 -1.03 3.85
C TYR A 345 2.74 -1.03 5.35
N PHE A 346 3.38 -2.10 5.83
CA PHE A 346 3.76 -2.30 7.23
C PHE A 346 5.19 -2.79 7.34
#